data_AF-L7KPX7-F1
#
_entry.id   AF-L7KPX7-F1
#
_cell.length_a   1.000
_cell.length_b   1.000
_cell.length_c   1.000
_cell.angle_alpha   90.00
_cell.angle_beta   90.00
_cell.angle_gamma   90.00
#
_symmetry.space_group_name_H-M   'P 1'
#
loop_
_entity.id
_entity.type
_entity.pdbx_description
1 polymer ?
#
loop_
_entity_poly.entity_id
_entity_poly.type
_entity_poly.pdbx_seq_one_letter_code
_entity_poly.pdbx_strand_id
1 'polypeptide(L)' 'MGRVGSAGDNAAMESFFALLQRNVLDRQRWSTREQLRIAIVTWIERTYHRRRRQARLGRLTPIEYEAIINTAASAA' A
#
# COMPACT_ATOMS: atom_id res chain seq x y z
N MET A 1 -7.58 13.07 -23.16
CA MET A 1 -8.31 11.80 -22.98
C MET A 1 -7.45 10.90 -22.08
N GLY A 2 -7.82 10.77 -20.80
CA GLY A 2 -6.99 10.16 -19.74
C GLY A 2 -6.74 8.67 -19.96
N ARG A 3 -5.50 8.24 -19.68
CA ARG A 3 -5.02 6.87 -19.90
C ARG A 3 -5.87 5.91 -19.06
N VAL A 4 -6.68 5.08 -19.72
CA VAL A 4 -7.31 3.89 -19.12
C VAL A 4 -6.20 3.11 -18.41
N GLY A 5 -6.39 2.82 -17.12
CA GLY A 5 -5.35 2.32 -16.21
C GLY A 5 -4.49 1.24 -16.87
N SER A 6 -3.17 1.41 -16.82
CA SER A 6 -2.27 0.43 -17.41
C SER A 6 -2.40 -0.90 -16.66
N ALA A 7 -2.13 -2.03 -17.34
CA ALA A 7 -2.16 -3.34 -16.69
C ALA A 7 -1.24 -3.41 -15.44
N GLY A 8 -0.18 -2.61 -15.40
CA GLY A 8 0.69 -2.46 -14.23
C GLY A 8 0.02 -1.75 -13.05
N ASP A 9 -0.77 -0.71 -13.30
CA ASP A 9 -1.56 -0.03 -12.27
C ASP A 9 -2.66 -0.94 -11.73
N ASN A 10 -3.34 -1.68 -12.63
CA ASN A 10 -4.38 -2.62 -12.23
C ASN A 10 -3.80 -3.76 -11.37
N ALA A 11 -2.69 -4.39 -11.78
CA ALA A 11 -2.05 -5.45 -11.01
C ALA A 11 -1.54 -4.97 -9.63
N ALA A 12 -1.07 -3.72 -9.54
CA ALA A 12 -0.65 -3.13 -8.27
C ALA A 12 -1.83 -2.94 -7.31
N MET A 13 -2.95 -2.43 -7.83
CA MET A 13 -4.17 -2.22 -7.05
C MET A 13 -4.81 -3.55 -6.63
N GLU A 14 -4.87 -4.53 -7.53
CA GLU A 14 -5.34 -5.88 -7.22
C GLU A 14 -4.50 -6.52 -6.10
N SER A 15 -3.16 -6.42 -6.18
CA SER A 15 -2.28 -6.91 -5.11
C SER A 15 -2.53 -6.18 -3.79
N PHE A 16 -2.80 -4.88 -3.82
CA PHE A 16 -3.11 -4.12 -2.60
C PHE A 16 -4.41 -4.61 -1.96
N PHE A 17 -5.51 -4.72 -2.73
CA PHE A 17 -6.80 -5.15 -2.21
C PHE A 17 -6.78 -6.59 -1.70
N ALA A 18 -6.09 -7.50 -2.39
CA ALA A 18 -5.90 -8.88 -1.93
C ALA A 18 -5.20 -8.93 -0.56
N LEU A 19 -4.19 -8.08 -0.35
CA LEU A 19 -3.49 -7.99 0.94
C LEU A 19 -4.36 -7.36 2.02
N LEU A 20 -5.09 -6.28 1.70
CA LEU A 20 -6.00 -5.63 2.63
C LEU A 20 -7.08 -6.58 3.12
N GLN A 21 -7.67 -7.35 2.20
CA GLN A 21 -8.68 -8.34 2.51
C GLN A 21 -8.13 -9.38 3.49
N ARG A 22 -7.03 -10.05 3.13
CA ARG A 22 -6.43 -11.11 3.95
C ARG A 22 -5.94 -10.62 5.32
N ASN A 23 -5.38 -9.42 5.40
CA ASN A 23 -4.69 -8.94 6.60
C ASN A 23 -5.55 -8.09 7.53
N VAL A 24 -6.69 -7.57 7.06
CA VAL A 24 -7.58 -6.70 7.84
C VAL A 24 -9.02 -7.19 7.79
N LEU A 25 -9.60 -7.37 6.60
CA LEU A 25 -11.03 -7.67 6.47
C LEU A 25 -11.36 -9.08 6.99
N ASP A 26 -10.55 -10.06 6.64
CA ASP A 26 -10.77 -11.47 6.99
C ASP A 26 -10.30 -11.83 8.42
N ARG A 27 -9.68 -10.88 9.14
CA ARG A 27 -9.10 -11.15 10.46
C ARG A 27 -10.14 -11.40 11.55
N GLN A 28 -11.25 -10.66 11.49
CA GLN A 28 -12.32 -10.70 12.48
C GLN A 28 -13.55 -9.97 11.98
N ARG A 29 -14.68 -10.16 12.67
CA ARG A 29 -15.86 -9.31 12.50
C ARG A 29 -15.65 -7.98 13.22
N TRP A 30 -16.00 -6.89 12.56
CA TRP A 30 -15.90 -5.54 13.08
C TRP A 30 -17.28 -5.09 13.56
N SER A 31 -17.38 -4.58 14.79
CA SER A 31 -18.65 -4.13 15.35
C SER A 31 -19.14 -2.82 14.74
N THR A 32 -18.21 -1.96 14.29
CA THR A 32 -18.55 -0.67 13.66
C THR A 32 -17.65 -0.38 12.46
N ARG A 33 -18.16 0.45 11.54
CA ARG A 33 -17.36 0.97 10.42
C ARG A 33 -16.15 1.78 10.87
N GLU A 34 -16.25 2.50 12.00
CA GLU A 34 -15.13 3.27 12.55
C GLU A 34 -13.99 2.37 13.00
N GLN A 35 -14.29 1.27 13.72
CA GLN A 35 -13.26 0.31 14.11
C GLN A 35 -12.54 -0.28 12.89
N LEU A 36 -13.31 -0.66 11.85
CA LEU A 36 -12.74 -1.14 10.60
C LEU A 36 -11.86 -0.07 9.93
N ARG A 37 -12.32 1.18 9.86
CA ARG A 37 -11.57 2.30 9.28
C ARG A 37 -10.23 2.49 9.99
N ILE A 38 -10.24 2.52 11.32
CA ILE A 38 -9.01 2.64 12.13
C ILE A 38 -8.07 1.47 11.86
N ALA A 39 -8.59 0.24 11.77
CA ALA A 39 -7.78 -0.95 11.48
C ALA A 39 -7.15 -0.89 10.08
N ILE A 40 -7.91 -0.47 9.06
CA ILE A 40 -7.42 -0.28 7.69
C ILE A 40 -6.28 0.74 7.69
N VAL A 41 -6.51 1.95 8.22
CA VAL A 41 -5.49 3.02 8.24
C VAL A 41 -4.25 2.59 9.02
N THR A 42 -4.44 1.96 10.17
CA THR A 42 -3.33 1.46 11.00
C THR A 42 -2.50 0.43 10.26
N TRP A 43 -3.15 -0.50 9.55
CA TRP A 43 -2.43 -1.52 8.79
C TRP A 43 -1.69 -0.92 7.59
N ILE A 44 -2.30 0.01 6.87
CA ILE A 44 -1.68 0.72 5.75
C ILE A 44 -0.40 1.42 6.24
N GLU A 45 -0.52 2.26 7.26
CA GLU A 45 0.58 3.10 7.73
C GLU A 45 1.69 2.31 8.42
N ARG A 46 1.32 1.36 9.30
CA ARG A 46 2.32 0.65 10.13
C ARG A 46 2.90 -0.57 9.44
N THR A 47 2.16 -1.21 8.54
CA THR A 47 2.55 -2.49 7.94
C THR A 47 2.84 -2.34 6.46
N TYR A 48 1.85 -1.89 5.68
CA TYR A 48 1.98 -1.86 4.22
C TYR A 48 3.05 -0.86 3.76
N HIS A 49 3.05 0.36 4.29
CA HIS A 49 4.01 1.42 3.92
C HIS A 49 5.38 1.29 4.58
N ARG A 50 5.44 0.82 5.84
CA ARG A 50 6.67 0.86 6.67
C ARG A 50 7.42 -0.46 6.81
N ARG A 51 6.76 -1.61 6.64
CA ARG A 51 7.37 -2.92 6.95
C ARG A 51 7.38 -3.85 5.75
N ARG A 52 6.41 -3.72 4.84
CA ARG A 52 6.29 -4.61 3.69
C ARG A 52 7.23 -4.18 2.56
N ARG A 53 8.30 -4.94 2.38
CA ARG A 53 9.19 -4.82 1.22
C ARG A 53 8.53 -5.40 -0.04
N GLN A 54 8.66 -4.72 -1.16
CA GLN A 54 8.02 -5.13 -2.43
C GLN A 54 9.09 -5.43 -3.48
N ALA A 55 9.01 -6.60 -4.13
CA ALA A 55 9.96 -6.95 -5.18
C ALA A 55 9.98 -5.93 -6.33
N ARG A 56 8.81 -5.39 -6.71
CA ARG A 56 8.69 -4.34 -7.73
C ARG A 56 9.42 -3.03 -7.39
N LEU A 57 9.66 -2.78 -6.09
CA LEU A 57 10.35 -1.60 -5.59
C LEU A 57 11.83 -1.91 -5.27
N GLY A 58 12.40 -2.97 -5.84
CA GLY A 58 13.78 -3.37 -5.53
C GLY A 58 13.95 -3.93 -4.11
N ARG A 59 12.90 -4.57 -3.56
CA ARG A 59 12.84 -5.04 -2.15
C ARG A 59 12.89 -3.92 -1.11
N LEU A 60 12.50 -2.70 -1.49
CA LEU A 60 12.26 -1.60 -0.58
C LEU A 60 10.80 -1.57 -0.11
N THR A 61 10.57 -0.95 1.04
CA THR A 61 9.22 -0.53 1.45
C THR A 61 8.78 0.69 0.63
N PRO A 62 7.46 0.95 0.52
CA PRO A 62 6.96 2.13 -0.17
C PRO A 62 7.60 3.43 0.31
N ILE A 63 7.74 3.61 1.63
CA ILE A 63 8.36 4.82 2.19
C ILE A 63 9.85 4.91 1.87
N GLU A 64 10.60 3.81 1.96
CA GLU A 64 12.02 3.81 1.58
C GLU A 64 12.19 4.18 0.10
N TYR A 65 11.33 3.64 -0.77
CA TYR A 65 11.34 3.94 -2.20
C TYR A 65 11.04 5.41 -2.49
N GLU A 66 9.99 5.97 -1.87
CA GLU A 66 9.63 7.39 -2.00
C GLU A 66 10.73 8.30 -1.44
N ALA A 67 11.34 7.95 -0.31
CA ALA A 67 12.44 8.72 0.27
C ALA A 67 13.63 8.82 -0.70
N ILE A 68 14.03 7.70 -1.32
CA ILE A 68 15.14 7.69 -2.30
C ILE A 68 14.81 8.55 -3.52
N ILE A 69 13.59 8.43 -4.06
CA ILE A 69 13.18 9.23 -5.23
C ILE A 69 13.10 10.71 -4.89
N ASN A 70 12.53 11.07 -3.76
CA ASN A 70 12.38 12.47 -3.35
C ASN A 70 13.75 13.11 -3.04
N THR A 71 14.68 12.36 -2.45
CA THR A 71 16.07 12.79 -2.29
C THR A 71 16.74 13.02 -3.65
N ALA A 72 16.57 12.11 -4.61
CA ALA A 72 17.14 12.27 -5.95
C ALA A 72 16.53 13.47 -6.69
N ALA A 73 15.23 13.72 -6.54
CA ALA A 73 14.52 14.85 -7.14
C ALA A 73 14.91 16.21 -6.51
N SER A 74 15.29 16.23 -5.23
CA SER A 74 15.74 17.46 -4.54
C SER A 74 17.21 17.80 -4.79
N ALA A 75 17.98 16.86 -5.34
CA ALA A 75 19.42 16.99 -5.61
C ALA A 75 19.74 17.37 -7.08
N ALA A 76 18.72 17.51 -7.92
CA ALA A 76 18.80 17.92 -9.33
C ALA A 76 18.30 19.36 -9.51
#